data_AF-K0IZK4-F1
#
_entry.id   AF-K0IZK4-F1
#
_cell.length_a   1.000
_cell.length_b   1.000
_cell.length_c   1.000
_cell.angle_alpha   90.00
_cell.angle_beta   90.00
_cell.angle_gamma   90.00
#
_symmetry.space_group_name_H-M   'P 1'
#
loop_
_entity.id
_entity.type
_entity.pdbx_description
1 polymer ?
#
loop_
_entity_poly.entity_id
_entity_poly.type
_entity_poly.pdbx_seq_one_letter_code
_entity_poly.pdbx_strand_id
1 'polypeptide(L)'
;MDNRVKMIIMVIIYALVFRFYLFSEDRHALHFGLGVAITFILISRFRHFKDRQLNGRAYFLLSVAYYVIFTLYTWYIQPIVSSWIA
;
A
#
# COMPACT_ATOMS: atom_id res chain seq x y z
N MET A 1 6.68 10.15 22.15
CA MET A 1 6.30 8.73 22.03
C MET A 1 7.49 7.95 21.50
N ASP A 2 8.00 7.01 22.31
CA ASP A 2 9.21 6.22 22.04
C ASP A 2 9.05 5.42 20.74
N ASN A 3 10.14 5.24 19.98
CA ASN A 3 10.14 4.53 18.70
C ASN A 3 9.71 3.07 18.85
N ARG A 4 9.96 2.46 20.02
CA ARG A 4 9.51 1.10 20.34
C ARG A 4 7.98 1.00 20.40
N VAL A 5 7.33 1.99 21.02
CA VAL A 5 5.86 2.06 21.15
C VAL A 5 5.20 2.23 19.79
N LYS A 6 5.77 3.06 18.90
CA LYS A 6 5.28 3.22 17.52
C LYS A 6 5.35 1.92 16.72
N MET A 7 6.43 1.16 16.87
CA MET A 7 6.61 -0.13 16.20
C MET A 7 5.56 -1.15 16.64
N ILE A 8 5.32 -1.25 17.95
CA ILE A 8 4.31 -2.16 18.51
C ILE A 8 2.91 -1.81 18.01
N ILE A 9 2.54 -0.53 18.03
CA ILE A 9 1.26 -0.06 17.49
C ILE A 9 1.13 -0.42 16.00
N MET A 10 2.20 -0.22 15.23
CA MET A 10 2.21 -0.54 13.81
C MET A 10 2.05 -2.03 13.54
N VAL A 11 2.67 -2.90 14.35
CA VAL A 11 2.51 -4.37 14.26
C VAL A 11 1.08 -4.80 14.60
N ILE A 12 0.48 -4.22 15.64
CA ILE A 12 -0.91 -4.52 16.03
C ILE A 12 -1.87 -4.11 14.92
N ILE A 13 -1.71 -2.90 14.37
CA ILE A 13 -2.50 -2.43 13.22
C ILE A 13 -2.32 -3.37 12.03
N TYR A 14 -1.09 -3.80 11.74
CA TYR A 14 -0.81 -4.71 10.65
C TYR A 14 -1.47 -6.09 10.85
N ALA A 15 -1.42 -6.64 12.07
CA ALA A 15 -2.07 -7.91 12.39
C ALA A 15 -3.60 -7.83 12.29
N LEU A 16 -4.19 -6.70 12.71
CA LEU A 16 -5.62 -6.45 12.56
C LEU A 16 -6.00 -6.32 11.08
N VAL A 17 -5.27 -5.53 10.30
CA VAL A 17 -5.45 -5.42 8.84
C VAL A 17 -5.36 -6.79 8.18
N PHE A 18 -4.38 -7.61 8.56
CA PHE A 18 -4.19 -8.94 8.00
C PHE A 18 -5.36 -9.87 8.32
N ARG A 19 -5.90 -9.80 9.55
CA ARG A 19 -7.11 -10.53 9.93
C ARG A 19 -8.34 -10.05 9.15
N PHE A 20 -8.53 -8.74 8.98
CA PHE A 20 -9.64 -8.22 8.17
C PHE A 20 -9.49 -8.57 6.68
N TYR A 21 -8.26 -8.64 6.18
CA TYR A 21 -7.96 -9.01 4.81
C TYR A 21 -8.31 -10.47 4.50
N LEU A 22 -8.06 -11.39 5.43
CA LEU A 22 -8.27 -12.82 5.22
C LEU A 22 -9.71 -13.30 5.50
N PHE A 23 -10.46 -12.64 6.38
CA PHE A 23 -11.68 -13.21 6.97
C PHE A 23 -12.99 -12.44 6.71
N SER A 24 -13.00 -11.38 5.89
CA SER A 24 -14.22 -10.58 5.63
C SER A 24 -14.71 -10.71 4.18
N GLU A 25 -16.03 -10.76 3.98
CA GLU A 25 -16.68 -10.79 2.65
C GLU A 25 -16.36 -9.51 1.85
N ASP A 26 -16.20 -8.36 2.51
CA ASP A 26 -15.82 -7.07 1.91
C ASP A 26 -14.31 -6.87 1.74
N ARG A 27 -13.51 -7.96 1.79
CA ARG A 27 -12.03 -7.91 1.70
C ARG A 27 -11.52 -7.11 0.50
N HIS A 28 -12.28 -7.10 -0.60
CA HIS A 28 -11.89 -6.45 -1.85
C HIS A 28 -11.82 -4.93 -1.69
N ALA A 29 -12.84 -4.31 -1.09
CA ALA A 29 -12.88 -2.87 -0.86
C ALA A 29 -11.81 -2.45 0.17
N LEU A 30 -11.66 -3.22 1.24
CA LEU A 30 -10.65 -2.96 2.28
C LEU A 30 -9.23 -3.09 1.75
N HIS A 31 -8.93 -4.14 0.98
CA HIS A 31 -7.60 -4.32 0.40
C HIS A 31 -7.28 -3.25 -0.64
N PHE A 32 -8.26 -2.89 -1.47
CA PHE A 32 -8.10 -1.79 -2.41
C PHE A 32 -7.78 -0.48 -1.67
N GLY A 33 -8.57 -0.13 -0.65
CA GLY A 33 -8.34 1.05 0.18
C GLY A 33 -6.97 1.02 0.89
N LEU A 34 -6.57 -0.15 1.40
CA LEU A 34 -5.25 -0.33 2.02
C LEU A 34 -4.12 -0.09 1.02
N GLY A 35 -4.21 -0.67 -0.19
CA GLY A 35 -3.21 -0.48 -1.23
C GLY A 35 -3.10 0.99 -1.68
N VAL A 36 -4.23 1.69 -1.78
CA VAL A 36 -4.26 3.13 -2.07
C VAL A 36 -3.58 3.91 -0.95
N ALA A 37 -3.91 3.63 0.31
CA ALA A 37 -3.29 4.29 1.47
C ALA A 37 -1.78 4.06 1.53
N ILE A 38 -1.32 2.82 1.31
CA ILE A 38 0.10 2.47 1.25
C ILE A 38 0.79 3.25 0.13
N THR A 39 0.17 3.34 -1.04
CA THR A 39 0.70 4.09 -2.19
C THR A 39 0.90 5.57 -1.84
N PHE A 40 -0.09 6.22 -1.22
CA PHE A 40 0.03 7.62 -0.76
C PHE A 40 1.17 7.81 0.24
N ILE A 41 1.30 6.90 1.21
CA ILE A 41 2.37 6.95 2.21
C ILE A 41 3.75 6.79 1.52
N LEU A 42 3.88 5.84 0.60
CA LEU A 42 5.12 5.60 -0.14
C LEU A 42 5.52 6.81 -0.99
N ILE A 43 4.57 7.43 -1.70
CA ILE A 43 4.82 8.65 -2.50
C ILE A 43 5.22 9.83 -1.61
N SER A 44 4.54 10.02 -0.48
CA SER A 44 4.89 11.06 0.50
C SER A 44 6.32 10.86 1.04
N ARG A 45 6.68 9.63 1.40
CA ARG A 45 8.04 9.27 1.84
C ARG A 45 9.07 9.42 0.72
N PHE A 46 8.73 9.06 -0.51
CA PHE A 46 9.57 9.26 -1.68
C PHE A 46 9.97 10.74 -1.81
N ARG A 47 8.99 11.66 -1.77
CA ARG A 47 9.26 13.11 -1.83
C ARG A 47 10.20 13.54 -0.71
N HIS A 48 9.92 13.11 0.51
CA HIS A 48 10.79 13.41 1.67
C HIS A 48 12.24 12.92 1.49
N PHE A 49 12.45 11.72 0.94
CA PHE A 49 13.80 11.21 0.68
C PHE A 49 14.46 11.89 -0.52
N LYS A 50 13.67 12.29 -1.53
CA LYS A 50 14.17 13.02 -2.69
C LYS A 50 14.67 14.41 -2.30
N ASP A 51 13.93 15.11 -1.44
CA ASP A 51 14.29 16.43 -0.91
C ASP A 51 15.59 16.38 -0.09
N ARG A 52 15.84 15.24 0.59
CA ARG A 52 17.08 14.99 1.35
C ARG A 52 18.23 14.42 0.50
N GLN A 53 18.08 14.39 -0.83
CA GLN A 53 19.06 13.81 -1.78
C GLN A 53 19.41 12.33 -1.51
N LEU A 54 18.57 11.60 -0.78
CA LEU A 54 18.74 10.16 -0.49
C LEU A 54 18.18 9.32 -1.64
N ASN A 55 18.76 9.50 -2.84
CA ASN A 55 18.25 9.00 -4.11
C ASN A 55 17.98 7.49 -4.10
N GLY A 56 18.91 6.66 -3.59
CA GLY A 56 18.73 5.20 -3.57
C GLY A 56 17.48 4.75 -2.79
N ARG A 57 17.24 5.35 -1.61
CA ARG A 57 16.05 5.05 -0.80
C ARG A 57 14.77 5.59 -1.43
N ALA A 58 14.84 6.75 -2.07
CA ALA A 58 13.73 7.34 -2.79
C ALA A 58 13.29 6.42 -3.95
N TYR A 59 14.21 6.05 -4.85
CA TYR A 59 13.89 5.19 -5.99
C TYR A 59 13.38 3.81 -5.56
N PHE A 60 13.93 3.23 -4.48
CA PHE A 60 13.38 2.00 -3.91
C PHE A 60 11.92 2.14 -3.51
N LEU A 61 11.55 3.20 -2.78
CA LEU A 61 10.16 3.44 -2.40
C LEU A 61 9.24 3.68 -3.61
N LEU A 62 9.75 4.35 -4.64
CA LEU A 62 9.02 4.54 -5.89
C LEU A 62 8.77 3.21 -6.61
N SER A 63 9.76 2.31 -6.66
CA SER A 63 9.60 0.96 -7.20
C SER A 63 8.56 0.15 -6.42
N VAL A 64 8.57 0.23 -5.08
CA VAL A 64 7.56 -0.43 -4.26
C VAL A 64 6.16 0.16 -4.53
N ALA A 65 6.05 1.49 -4.67
CA ALA A 65 4.77 2.13 -4.99
C ALA A 65 4.23 1.66 -6.35
N TYR A 66 5.07 1.57 -7.38
CA TYR A 66 4.66 1.03 -8.69
C TYR A 66 4.20 -0.42 -8.62
N TYR A 67 4.89 -1.25 -7.83
CA TYR A 67 4.48 -2.64 -7.62
C TYR A 67 3.09 -2.74 -6.96
N VAL A 68 2.82 -1.91 -5.95
CA VAL A 68 1.51 -1.85 -5.28
C VAL A 68 0.43 -1.38 -6.26
N ILE A 69 0.68 -0.32 -7.04
CA ILE A 69 -0.26 0.18 -8.05
C ILE A 69 -0.56 -0.91 -9.10
N PHE A 70 0.48 -1.60 -9.60
CA PHE A 70 0.31 -2.69 -10.55
C PHE A 70 -0.53 -3.83 -9.98
N THR A 71 -0.31 -4.19 -8.71
CA THR A 71 -1.10 -5.20 -8.02
C THR A 71 -2.56 -4.77 -7.90
N LEU A 72 -2.84 -3.51 -7.56
CA LEU A 72 -4.20 -2.99 -7.51
C LEU A 72 -4.87 -2.98 -8.90
N TYR A 73 -4.14 -2.59 -9.93
CA TYR A 73 -4.66 -2.59 -11.30
C TYR A 73 -5.06 -4.00 -11.74
N THR A 74 -4.14 -4.96 -11.61
CA THR A 74 -4.37 -6.35 -12.05
C THR A 74 -5.51 -7.04 -11.31
N TRP A 75 -5.65 -6.78 -10.01
CA TRP A 75 -6.67 -7.45 -9.19
C TRP A 75 -8.05 -6.78 -9.22
N TYR A 76 -8.12 -5.46 -9.43
CA TYR A 76 -9.37 -4.71 -9.27
C TYR A 76 -9.82 -3.99 -10.53
N ILE A 77 -8.89 -3.44 -11.32
CA ILE A 77 -9.24 -2.64 -12.51
C ILE A 77 -9.34 -3.54 -13.74
N GLN A 78 -8.35 -4.42 -13.96
CA GLN A 78 -8.30 -5.29 -15.12
C GLN A 78 -9.55 -6.20 -15.26
N PRO A 79 -10.07 -6.86 -14.21
CA PRO A 79 -11.26 -7.70 -14.33
C PRO A 79 -12.49 -6.90 -14.78
N ILE A 80 -12.65 -5.68 -14.26
CA ILE A 80 -13.71 -4.75 -14.68
C ILE A 80 -13.51 -4.40 -16.15
N VAL A 81 -12.33 -3.93 -16.56
CA VAL A 81 -12.10 -3.55 -17.96
C VAL A 81 -12.36 -4.73 -18.91
N SER A 82 -11.91 -5.93 -18.56
CA SER A 82 -12.16 -7.13 -19.37
C SER A 82 -13.64 -7.52 -19.46
N SER A 83 -14.43 -7.30 -18.41
CA SER A 83 -15.85 -7.64 -18.41
C SER A 83 -16.73 -6.64 -19.17
N TRP A 84 -16.21 -5.45 -19.50
CA TRP A 84 -16.91 -4.44 -20.31
C TRP A 84 -16.61 -4.56 -21.80
N ILE A 85 -15.50 -5.23 -22.15
CA ILE A 85 -15.06 -5.45 -23.53
C ILE A 85 -15.57 -6.79 -24.08
N ALA A 86 -15.88 -7.75 -23.19
CA ALA A 86 -16.52 -9.03 -23.52
C ALA A 86 -18.03 -8.86 -23.76
#